data_AF-A0A7C3KKC7-F1
#
_entry.id   AF-A0A7C3KKC7-F1
#
_cell.length_a   1.000
_cell.length_b   1.000
_cell.length_c   1.000
_cell.angle_alpha   90.00
_cell.angle_beta   90.00
_cell.angle_gamma   90.00
#
_symmetry.space_group_name_H-M   'P 1'
#
loop_
_entity.id
_entity.type
_entity.pdbx_description
1 polymer ?
#
loop_
_entity_poly.entity_id
_entity_poly.type
_entity_poly.pdbx_seq_one_letter_code
_entity_poly.pdbx_strand_id
1 'polypeptide(L)'
;MKTNWAIATLLSLGIVSSFNLFKAEPNTLAQQQSPYVSELDSPVRGLTAQAVDDLLNGRGAGYAMTAELNSYPGPRHVLDLRQELALSPEQIQRIEAIFQQMNEEAERVGQAIVEREEEFSNAFASGTITEAEIEAQTQELALLYGAYRAIHLQPHFKIKHLLSPEQVARYDQLRGYSNLETQSTPNPHHQNR
;
A
#
# COMPACT_ATOMS: atom_id res chain seq x y z
N MET A 1 47.75 -20.35 -86.37
CA MET A 1 47.02 -19.08 -86.20
C MET A 1 46.22 -19.15 -84.91
N LYS A 2 46.47 -18.21 -83.99
CA LYS A 2 45.57 -17.57 -83.00
C LYS A 2 44.57 -18.47 -82.23
N THR A 3 44.40 -18.47 -80.91
CA THR A 3 45.01 -17.81 -79.72
C THR A 3 44.35 -18.49 -78.52
N ASN A 4 45.10 -18.72 -77.44
CA ASN A 4 44.63 -19.31 -76.18
C ASN A 4 43.98 -18.28 -75.25
N TRP A 5 42.97 -18.77 -74.50
CA TRP A 5 42.74 -18.66 -73.04
C TRP A 5 42.66 -17.27 -72.36
N ALA A 6 41.64 -17.05 -71.54
CA ALA A 6 41.71 -17.34 -70.10
C ALA A 6 40.53 -16.74 -69.30
N ILE A 7 40.15 -17.51 -68.29
CA ILE A 7 39.18 -17.32 -67.22
C ILE A 7 39.46 -16.04 -66.40
N ALA A 8 38.40 -15.36 -65.97
CA ALA A 8 38.44 -14.49 -64.79
C ALA A 8 37.23 -14.80 -63.90
N THR A 9 37.49 -15.59 -62.86
CA THR A 9 36.61 -15.88 -61.73
C THR A 9 36.63 -14.67 -60.79
N LEU A 10 35.47 -14.06 -60.52
CA LEU A 10 35.35 -13.03 -59.49
C LEU A 10 34.92 -13.68 -58.17
N LEU A 11 35.86 -13.78 -57.23
CA LEU A 11 35.60 -14.02 -55.81
C LEU A 11 34.97 -12.76 -55.20
N SER A 12 33.77 -12.89 -54.63
CA SER A 12 33.24 -11.93 -53.66
C SER A 12 33.57 -12.43 -52.25
N LEU A 13 34.61 -11.86 -51.62
CA LEU A 13 34.85 -11.99 -50.19
C LEU A 13 33.82 -11.13 -49.43
N GLY A 14 32.87 -11.77 -48.74
CA GLY A 14 32.07 -11.11 -47.72
C GLY A 14 32.89 -10.94 -46.44
N ILE A 15 33.24 -9.71 -46.09
CA ILE A 15 33.79 -9.39 -44.77
C ILE A 15 32.62 -9.31 -43.80
N VAL A 16 32.49 -10.32 -42.95
CA VAL A 16 31.57 -10.31 -41.80
C VAL A 16 32.19 -9.37 -40.76
N SER A 17 31.75 -8.11 -40.74
CA SER A 17 32.13 -7.19 -39.66
C SER A 17 31.19 -7.41 -38.48
N SER A 18 31.57 -8.34 -37.60
CA SER A 18 30.86 -8.58 -36.34
C SER A 18 31.08 -7.39 -35.41
N PHE A 19 30.19 -6.42 -35.45
CA PHE A 19 30.06 -5.44 -34.37
C PHE A 19 29.54 -6.19 -33.14
N ASN A 20 30.45 -6.64 -32.28
CA ASN A 20 30.10 -6.97 -30.91
C ASN A 20 29.67 -5.67 -30.23
N LEU A 21 28.35 -5.46 -30.18
CA LEU A 21 27.75 -4.49 -29.29
C LEU A 21 28.06 -4.97 -27.87
N PHE A 22 29.09 -4.43 -27.24
CA PHE A 22 29.22 -4.50 -25.80
C PHE A 22 27.98 -3.82 -25.23
N LYS A 23 26.96 -4.60 -24.87
CA LYS A 23 25.98 -4.14 -23.88
C LYS A 23 26.82 -3.80 -22.66
N ALA A 24 26.91 -2.52 -22.31
CA ALA A 24 27.33 -2.14 -20.98
C ALA A 24 26.42 -2.92 -20.03
N GLU A 25 26.99 -3.89 -19.31
CA GLU A 25 26.23 -4.55 -18.28
C GLU A 25 25.81 -3.48 -17.29
N PRO A 26 24.52 -3.42 -16.89
CA PRO A 26 24.09 -2.50 -15.87
C PRO A 26 24.99 -2.70 -14.66
N ASN A 27 25.50 -1.58 -14.14
CA ASN A 27 26.46 -1.52 -13.05
C ASN A 27 25.96 -2.41 -11.89
N THR A 28 26.51 -3.61 -11.75
CA THR A 28 26.02 -4.70 -10.87
C THR A 28 26.05 -4.32 -9.39
N LEU A 29 26.78 -3.26 -9.03
CA LEU A 29 26.84 -2.69 -7.69
C LEU A 29 25.52 -2.03 -7.25
N ALA A 30 24.76 -1.41 -8.17
CA ALA A 30 23.47 -0.82 -7.84
C ALA A 30 22.39 -1.87 -7.54
N GLN A 31 22.61 -3.13 -7.96
CA GLN A 31 21.71 -4.25 -7.74
C GLN A 31 21.97 -5.02 -6.43
N GLN A 32 23.03 -4.69 -5.68
CA GLN A 32 23.33 -5.33 -4.40
C GLN A 32 22.90 -4.52 -3.16
N GLN A 33 22.47 -3.28 -3.34
CA GLN A 33 22.04 -2.44 -2.23
C GLN A 33 20.64 -2.88 -1.74
N SER A 34 20.48 -3.02 -0.42
CA SER A 34 19.19 -3.40 0.18
C SER A 34 18.10 -2.40 -0.24
N PRO A 35 16.88 -2.87 -0.55
CA PRO A 35 15.74 -1.97 -0.83
C PRO A 35 15.33 -1.15 0.40
N TYR A 36 15.85 -1.47 1.59
CA TYR A 36 15.53 -0.83 2.86
C TYR A 36 16.53 0.25 3.29
N VAL A 37 17.47 0.65 2.42
CA VAL A 37 18.47 1.65 2.81
C VAL A 37 17.84 3.02 3.08
N SER A 38 16.79 3.40 2.36
CA SER A 38 16.04 4.64 2.59
C SER A 38 15.35 4.70 3.96
N GLU A 39 15.08 3.55 4.56
CA GLU A 39 14.33 3.42 5.79
C GLU A 39 15.21 3.65 7.01
N LEU A 40 16.54 3.72 6.83
CA LEU A 40 17.47 4.14 7.87
C LEU A 40 17.26 5.59 8.32
N ASP A 41 16.62 6.41 7.46
CA ASP A 41 16.25 7.80 7.76
C ASP A 41 14.89 7.91 8.49
N SER A 42 14.18 6.80 8.69
CA SER A 42 12.94 6.78 9.46
C SER A 42 13.20 7.16 10.93
N PRO A 43 12.32 7.96 11.57
CA PRO A 43 12.44 8.24 13.00
C PRO A 43 12.35 6.97 13.85
N VAL A 44 11.67 5.93 13.36
CA VAL A 44 11.56 4.62 14.01
C VAL A 44 12.01 3.53 13.05
N ARG A 45 13.21 2.97 13.27
CA ARG A 45 13.72 1.87 12.43
C ARG A 45 12.86 0.63 12.63
N GLY A 46 12.29 0.12 11.54
CA GLY A 46 11.26 -0.92 11.56
C GLY A 46 9.95 -0.44 10.92
N LEU A 47 9.73 0.87 10.91
CA LEU A 47 8.63 1.54 10.21
C LEU A 47 9.17 2.47 9.13
N THR A 48 8.37 2.75 8.10
CA THR A 48 8.66 3.84 7.17
C THR A 48 8.32 5.19 7.82
N ALA A 49 8.96 6.28 7.38
CA ALA A 49 8.63 7.62 7.86
C ALA A 49 7.13 7.96 7.66
N GLN A 50 6.54 7.51 6.54
CA GLN A 50 5.12 7.67 6.27
C GLN A 50 4.25 6.91 7.27
N ALA A 51 4.62 5.68 7.63
CA ALA A 51 3.87 4.90 8.61
C ALA A 51 3.89 5.54 10.00
N VAL A 52 5.04 6.10 10.41
CA VAL A 52 5.14 6.86 11.66
C VAL A 52 4.25 8.10 11.60
N ASP A 53 4.31 8.89 10.54
CA ASP A 53 3.45 10.06 10.38
C ASP A 53 1.96 9.66 10.33
N ASP A 54 1.62 8.53 9.71
CA ASP A 54 0.24 8.02 9.67
C ASP A 54 -0.27 7.69 11.06
N LEU A 55 0.52 6.99 11.88
CA LEU A 55 0.17 6.63 13.25
C LEU A 55 0.02 7.87 14.13
N LEU A 56 0.98 8.80 14.07
CA LEU A 56 0.98 10.01 14.89
C LEU A 56 -0.19 10.95 14.59
N ASN A 57 -0.71 10.91 13.37
CA ASN A 57 -1.86 11.72 12.94
C ASN A 57 -3.16 10.90 12.85
N GLY A 58 -3.21 9.70 13.46
CA GLY A 58 -4.42 8.88 13.52
C GLY A 58 -5.00 8.49 12.15
N ARG A 59 -4.16 8.39 11.11
CA ARG A 59 -4.61 8.12 9.74
C ARG A 59 -4.92 6.65 9.55
N GLY A 60 -5.99 6.41 8.79
CA GLY A 60 -6.52 5.07 8.57
C GLY A 60 -5.59 4.14 7.81
N ALA A 61 -4.66 4.62 6.98
CA ALA A 61 -3.57 3.86 6.34
C ALA A 61 -3.91 2.41 5.86
N GLY A 62 -5.14 2.17 5.39
CA GLY A 62 -5.63 0.84 4.98
C GLY A 62 -6.22 -0.05 6.10
N TYR A 63 -6.16 0.33 7.38
CA TYR A 63 -6.73 -0.41 8.51
C TYR A 63 -8.25 -0.65 8.39
N ALA A 64 -8.99 0.27 7.75
CA ALA A 64 -10.43 0.12 7.50
C ALA A 64 -10.78 -0.48 6.12
N MET A 65 -9.80 -0.87 5.30
CA MET A 65 -10.04 -1.28 3.91
C MET A 65 -11.05 -2.44 3.80
N THR A 66 -11.04 -3.37 4.75
CA THR A 66 -12.02 -4.46 4.82
C THR A 66 -13.46 -3.94 4.91
N ALA A 67 -13.72 -2.87 5.66
CA ALA A 67 -15.05 -2.28 5.75
C ALA A 67 -15.37 -1.47 4.48
N GLU A 68 -14.44 -0.60 4.07
CA GLU A 68 -14.59 0.28 2.91
C GLU A 68 -14.95 -0.50 1.63
N LEU A 69 -14.22 -1.58 1.33
CA LEU A 69 -14.43 -2.39 0.13
C LEU A 69 -15.65 -3.33 0.21
N ASN A 70 -16.34 -3.39 1.36
CA ASN A 70 -17.56 -4.18 1.56
C ASN A 70 -18.78 -3.27 1.78
N SER A 71 -18.78 -2.08 1.17
CA SER A 71 -19.89 -1.12 1.22
C SER A 71 -20.22 -0.62 2.64
N TYR A 72 -19.20 -0.45 3.47
CA TYR A 72 -19.30 0.28 4.75
C TYR A 72 -18.59 1.63 4.60
N PRO A 73 -19.31 2.74 4.43
CA PRO A 73 -18.71 4.04 4.16
C PRO A 73 -17.87 4.60 5.31
N GLY A 74 -16.73 5.19 4.97
CA GLY A 74 -15.82 5.83 5.94
C GLY A 74 -16.22 7.26 6.31
N PRO A 75 -16.03 7.68 7.59
CA PRO A 75 -16.48 8.99 8.09
C PRO A 75 -15.99 10.18 7.29
N ARG A 76 -14.68 10.23 7.03
CA ARG A 76 -14.08 11.34 6.31
C ARG A 76 -14.69 11.49 4.91
N HIS A 77 -14.76 10.39 4.17
CA HIS A 77 -15.26 10.40 2.80
C HIS A 77 -16.76 10.68 2.72
N VAL A 78 -17.55 10.23 3.69
CA VAL A 78 -18.97 10.57 3.76
C VAL A 78 -19.16 12.07 4.03
N LEU A 79 -18.37 12.66 4.92
CA LEU A 79 -18.38 14.11 5.16
C LEU A 79 -17.90 14.90 3.94
N ASP A 80 -16.90 14.40 3.21
CA ASP A 80 -16.43 15.04 1.97
C ASP A 80 -17.54 15.04 0.89
N LEU A 81 -18.40 14.00 0.87
CA LEU A 81 -19.51 13.82 -0.08
C LEU A 81 -20.89 14.26 0.45
N ARG A 82 -20.92 15.12 1.48
CA ARG A 82 -22.16 15.43 2.21
C ARG A 82 -23.30 15.96 1.33
N GLN A 83 -22.96 16.73 0.29
CA GLN A 83 -23.94 17.33 -0.62
C GLN A 83 -24.47 16.29 -1.61
N GLU A 84 -23.59 15.48 -2.18
CA GLU A 84 -23.87 14.44 -3.16
C GLU A 84 -24.66 13.27 -2.54
N LEU A 85 -24.51 13.06 -1.24
CA LEU A 85 -25.27 12.09 -0.43
C LEU A 85 -26.54 12.70 0.18
N ALA A 86 -26.79 14.00 -0.02
CA ALA A 86 -27.91 14.72 0.57
C ALA A 86 -28.06 14.45 2.08
N LEU A 87 -26.95 14.49 2.84
CA LEU A 87 -26.97 14.19 4.27
C LEU A 87 -27.81 15.22 5.02
N SER A 88 -28.65 14.76 5.95
CA SER A 88 -29.38 15.67 6.83
C SER A 88 -28.43 16.37 7.81
N PRO A 89 -28.80 17.55 8.34
CA PRO A 89 -28.02 18.21 9.39
C PRO A 89 -27.71 17.29 10.59
N GLU A 90 -28.68 16.44 10.97
CA GLU A 90 -28.52 15.48 12.06
C GLU A 90 -27.56 14.34 11.70
N GLN A 91 -27.57 13.86 10.45
CA GLN A 91 -26.58 12.88 9.98
C GLN A 91 -25.17 13.48 10.03
N ILE A 92 -24.99 14.71 9.51
CA ILE A 92 -23.70 15.40 9.51
C ILE A 92 -23.16 15.52 10.93
N GLN A 93 -23.95 16.04 11.86
CA GLN A 93 -23.52 16.21 13.26
C GLN A 93 -23.08 14.88 13.90
N ARG A 94 -23.83 13.79 13.67
CA ARG A 94 -23.50 12.48 14.25
C ARG A 94 -22.24 11.89 13.62
N ILE A 95 -22.03 12.08 12.31
CA ILE A 95 -20.86 11.58 11.60
C ILE A 95 -19.61 12.38 12.00
N GLU A 96 -19.71 13.71 12.18
CA GLU A 96 -18.63 14.54 12.70
C GLU A 96 -18.20 14.10 14.10
N ALA A 97 -19.15 13.83 15.00
CA ALA A 97 -18.85 13.33 16.34
C ALA A 97 -18.16 11.94 16.30
N ILE A 98 -18.61 11.04 15.42
CA ILE A 98 -17.96 9.73 15.21
C ILE A 98 -16.54 9.89 14.66
N PHE A 99 -16.35 10.79 13.70
CA PHE A 99 -15.05 11.06 13.10
C PHE A 99 -14.07 11.63 14.11
N GLN A 100 -14.48 12.64 14.89
CA GLN A 100 -13.66 13.26 15.91
C GLN A 100 -13.23 12.24 16.97
N GLN A 101 -14.19 11.48 17.52
CA GLN A 101 -13.88 10.46 18.52
C GLN A 101 -12.92 9.39 17.99
N MET A 102 -13.10 8.95 16.73
CA MET A 102 -12.17 8.03 16.09
C MET A 102 -10.76 8.63 15.99
N ASN A 103 -10.65 9.88 15.52
CA ASN A 103 -9.37 10.52 15.26
C ASN A 103 -8.57 10.73 16.56
N GLU A 104 -9.21 11.25 17.61
CA GLU A 104 -8.58 11.45 18.92
C GLU A 104 -8.05 10.13 19.51
N GLU A 105 -8.83 9.06 19.40
CA GLU A 105 -8.43 7.75 19.91
C GLU A 105 -7.36 7.08 19.03
N ALA A 106 -7.42 7.28 17.71
CA ALA A 106 -6.40 6.79 16.78
C ALA A 106 -5.06 7.48 17.04
N GLU A 107 -5.01 8.80 17.18
CA GLU A 107 -3.78 9.53 17.52
C GLU A 107 -3.17 9.03 18.84
N ARG A 108 -4.01 8.84 19.87
CA ARG A 108 -3.57 8.33 21.18
C ARG A 108 -2.95 6.93 21.09
N VAL A 109 -3.59 6.00 20.38
CA VAL A 109 -3.07 4.63 20.22
C VAL A 109 -1.89 4.60 19.25
N GLY A 110 -1.90 5.42 18.21
CA GLY A 110 -0.81 5.56 17.25
C GLY A 110 0.48 6.05 17.90
N GLN A 111 0.39 7.05 18.80
CA GLN A 111 1.52 7.48 19.63
C GLN A 111 2.07 6.31 20.47
N ALA A 112 1.21 5.54 21.11
CA ALA A 112 1.64 4.39 21.91
C ALA A 112 2.31 3.29 21.07
N ILE A 113 1.87 3.08 19.82
CA ILE A 113 2.53 2.17 18.87
C ILE A 113 3.93 2.69 18.55
N VAL A 114 4.06 3.96 18.17
CA VAL A 114 5.34 4.59 17.81
C VAL A 114 6.35 4.48 18.95
N GLU A 115 5.95 4.81 20.18
CA GLU A 115 6.82 4.69 21.37
C GLU A 115 7.30 3.26 21.59
N ARG A 116 6.43 2.26 21.42
CA ARG A 116 6.78 0.84 21.61
C ARG A 116 7.68 0.31 20.50
N GLU A 117 7.43 0.71 19.26
CA GLU A 117 8.30 0.37 18.12
C GLU A 117 9.68 1.02 18.29
N GLU A 118 9.77 2.25 18.82
CA GLU A 118 11.05 2.89 19.17
C GLU A 118 11.80 2.11 20.26
N GLU A 119 11.13 1.75 21.36
CA GLU A 119 11.71 0.92 22.43
C GLU A 119 12.23 -0.41 21.87
N PHE A 120 11.43 -1.08 21.04
CA PHE A 120 11.79 -2.37 20.44
C PHE A 120 12.98 -2.24 19.50
N SER A 121 12.96 -1.22 18.65
CA SER A 121 14.06 -0.89 17.72
C SER A 121 15.37 -0.60 18.45
N ASN A 122 15.30 0.18 19.54
CA ASN A 122 16.46 0.53 20.35
C ASN A 122 17.06 -0.70 21.04
N ALA A 123 16.24 -1.65 21.51
CA ALA A 123 16.71 -2.88 22.12
C ALA A 123 17.46 -3.80 21.13
N PHE A 124 17.03 -3.84 19.86
CA PHE A 124 17.81 -4.49 18.79
C PHE A 124 19.12 -3.74 18.51
N ALA A 125 19.05 -2.41 18.39
CA ALA A 125 20.21 -1.59 18.06
C ALA A 125 21.31 -1.62 19.14
N SER A 126 20.94 -1.75 20.42
CA SER A 126 21.86 -1.88 21.55
C SER A 126 22.40 -3.31 21.73
N GLY A 127 21.80 -4.30 21.07
CA GLY A 127 22.13 -5.72 21.26
C GLY A 127 21.73 -6.27 22.63
N THR A 128 20.82 -5.60 23.35
CA THR A 128 20.37 -6.03 24.68
C THR A 128 19.14 -6.94 24.65
N ILE A 129 18.49 -7.06 23.49
CA ILE A 129 17.24 -7.79 23.37
C ILE A 129 17.40 -9.30 23.53
N THR A 130 16.43 -9.93 24.19
CA THR A 130 16.33 -11.37 24.42
C THR A 130 15.16 -11.99 23.65
N GLU A 131 15.18 -13.31 23.46
CA GLU A 131 14.06 -14.03 22.81
C GLU A 131 12.73 -13.82 23.53
N ALA A 132 12.75 -13.79 24.88
CA ALA A 132 11.56 -13.55 25.68
C ALA A 132 11.02 -12.12 25.52
N GLU A 133 11.88 -11.12 25.40
CA GLU A 133 11.47 -9.73 25.14
C GLU A 133 10.91 -9.57 23.74
N ILE A 134 11.45 -10.27 22.73
CA ILE A 134 10.87 -10.29 21.38
C ILE A 134 9.44 -10.80 21.45
N GLU A 135 9.20 -11.93 22.12
CA GLU A 135 7.85 -12.50 22.24
C GLU A 135 6.91 -11.54 22.99
N ALA A 136 7.34 -10.99 24.13
CA ALA A 136 6.51 -10.09 24.92
C ALA A 136 6.16 -8.79 24.17
N GLN A 137 7.15 -8.09 23.63
CA GLN A 137 6.93 -6.80 22.97
C GLN A 137 6.11 -6.95 21.68
N THR A 138 6.32 -8.03 20.92
CA THR A 138 5.51 -8.27 19.72
C THR A 138 4.05 -8.59 20.04
N GLN A 139 3.77 -9.29 21.14
CA GLN A 139 2.40 -9.50 21.62
C GLN A 139 1.73 -8.20 22.05
N GLU A 140 2.45 -7.33 22.77
CA GLU A 140 1.95 -6.00 23.16
C GLU A 140 1.65 -5.12 21.95
N LEU A 141 2.58 -5.08 20.97
CA LEU A 141 2.38 -4.37 19.71
C LEU A 141 1.18 -4.93 18.94
N ALA A 142 1.01 -6.26 18.89
CA ALA A 142 -0.13 -6.88 18.23
C ALA A 142 -1.48 -6.44 18.84
N LEU A 143 -1.54 -6.28 20.17
CA LEU A 143 -2.72 -5.75 20.85
C LEU A 143 -2.98 -4.28 20.46
N LEU A 144 -1.94 -3.46 20.41
CA LEU A 144 -2.06 -2.05 20.01
C LEU A 144 -2.49 -1.90 18.55
N TYR A 145 -1.86 -2.60 17.61
CA TYR A 145 -2.27 -2.60 16.20
C TYR A 145 -3.68 -3.17 16.00
N GLY A 146 -4.06 -4.18 16.78
CA GLY A 146 -5.42 -4.71 16.81
C GLY A 146 -6.44 -3.66 17.26
N ALA A 147 -6.12 -2.92 18.32
CA ALA A 147 -6.94 -1.81 18.79
C ALA A 147 -7.03 -0.68 17.75
N TYR A 148 -5.90 -0.27 17.16
CA TYR A 148 -5.84 0.75 16.10
C TYR A 148 -6.71 0.36 14.90
N ARG A 149 -6.65 -0.90 14.48
CA ARG A 149 -7.53 -1.42 13.43
C ARG A 149 -9.01 -1.34 13.81
N ALA A 150 -9.35 -1.71 15.03
CA ALA A 150 -10.73 -1.64 15.52
C ALA A 150 -11.26 -0.20 15.57
N ILE A 151 -10.43 0.76 16.00
CA ILE A 151 -10.75 2.19 16.03
C ILE A 151 -11.15 2.69 14.64
N HIS A 152 -10.49 2.22 13.58
CA HIS A 152 -10.85 2.57 12.20
C HIS A 152 -12.05 1.79 11.65
N LEU A 153 -12.26 0.54 12.05
CA LEU A 153 -13.39 -0.26 11.54
C LEU A 153 -14.74 0.09 12.18
N GLN A 154 -14.77 0.41 13.46
CA GLN A 154 -16.02 0.69 14.19
C GLN A 154 -16.80 1.90 13.63
N PRO A 155 -16.17 3.03 13.24
CA PRO A 155 -16.83 4.14 12.57
C PRO A 155 -17.50 3.74 11.27
N HIS A 156 -16.84 2.95 10.42
CA HIS A 156 -17.44 2.42 9.19
C HIS A 156 -18.71 1.61 9.49
N PHE A 157 -18.67 0.76 10.53
CA PHE A 157 -19.84 0.02 11.01
C PHE A 157 -20.97 0.96 11.46
N LYS A 158 -20.67 1.96 12.29
CA LYS A 158 -21.67 2.93 12.79
C LYS A 158 -22.31 3.72 11.65
N ILE A 159 -21.51 4.18 10.70
CA ILE A 159 -21.97 5.01 9.58
C ILE A 159 -22.86 4.25 8.62
N LYS A 160 -22.54 2.98 8.34
CA LYS A 160 -23.41 2.09 7.57
C LYS A 160 -24.84 2.06 8.10
N HIS A 161 -25.02 2.15 9.43
CA HIS A 161 -26.33 2.15 10.08
C HIS A 161 -26.97 3.55 10.22
N LEU A 162 -26.20 4.63 9.98
CA LEU A 162 -26.70 6.00 9.96
C LEU A 162 -27.17 6.45 8.58
N LEU A 163 -26.66 5.83 7.52
CA LEU A 163 -27.04 6.12 6.14
C LEU A 163 -28.19 5.22 5.69
N SER A 164 -29.04 5.74 4.82
CA SER A 164 -30.03 4.93 4.10
C SER A 164 -29.35 3.99 3.09
N PRO A 165 -30.00 2.87 2.70
CA PRO A 165 -29.50 2.01 1.63
C PRO A 165 -29.17 2.78 0.34
N GLU A 166 -29.99 3.77 -0.01
CA GLU A 166 -29.81 4.61 -1.20
C GLU A 166 -28.56 5.49 -1.07
N GLN A 167 -28.31 6.08 0.10
CA GLN A 167 -27.10 6.85 0.38
C GLN A 167 -25.84 5.97 0.30
N VAL A 168 -25.90 4.73 0.80
CA VAL A 168 -24.75 3.82 0.70
C VAL A 168 -24.49 3.41 -0.75
N ALA A 169 -25.54 3.06 -1.51
CA ALA A 169 -25.39 2.76 -2.93
C ALA A 169 -24.83 3.97 -3.71
N ARG A 170 -25.26 5.19 -3.37
CA ARG A 170 -24.74 6.42 -3.96
C ARG A 170 -23.27 6.66 -3.59
N TYR A 171 -22.89 6.42 -2.34
CA TYR A 171 -21.49 6.47 -1.90
C TYR A 171 -20.62 5.50 -2.71
N ASP A 172 -21.04 4.25 -2.85
CA ASP A 172 -20.29 3.23 -3.60
C ASP A 172 -20.11 3.63 -5.07
N GLN A 173 -21.12 4.26 -5.68
CA GLN A 173 -21.02 4.80 -7.03
C GLN A 173 -20.00 5.95 -7.11
N LEU A 174 -20.10 6.92 -6.21
CA LEU A 174 -19.21 8.09 -6.16
C LEU A 174 -17.75 7.69 -5.91
N ARG A 175 -17.55 6.58 -5.19
CA ARG A 175 -16.22 6.01 -4.89
C ARG A 175 -15.73 5.01 -5.93
N GLY A 176 -16.56 4.65 -6.91
CA GLY A 176 -16.19 3.75 -8.01
C GLY A 176 -16.27 2.26 -7.69
N TYR A 177 -16.91 1.87 -6.57
CA TYR A 177 -17.03 0.48 -6.14
C TYR A 177 -18.13 -0.29 -6.88
N SER A 178 -19.13 0.39 -7.44
CA SER A 178 -20.27 -0.24 -8.12
C SER A 178 -19.96 -0.94 -9.46
N ASN A 179 -18.72 -0.83 -9.97
CA ASN A 179 -18.31 -1.44 -11.25
C ASN A 179 -17.57 -2.78 -11.07
N LEU A 180 -17.43 -3.29 -9.84
CA LEU A 180 -16.65 -4.51 -9.57
C LEU A 180 -17.41 -5.81 -9.87
N GLU A 181 -18.74 -5.77 -10.00
CA GLU A 181 -19.53 -6.96 -10.37
C GLU A 181 -19.39 -7.34 -11.86
N THR A 182 -19.03 -6.40 -12.74
CA THR A 182 -18.93 -6.67 -14.20
C THR A 182 -17.54 -7.08 -14.68
N GLN A 183 -16.53 -7.13 -13.80
CA GLN A 183 -15.17 -7.58 -14.16
C GLN A 183 -14.86 -9.03 -13.73
N SER A 184 -15.80 -9.69 -13.06
CA SER A 184 -15.67 -11.08 -12.60
C SER A 184 -16.33 -12.09 -13.54
N THR A 185 -16.29 -11.89 -14.86
CA THR A 185 -16.43 -13.02 -15.79
C THR A 185 -15.08 -13.74 -15.86
N PRO A 186 -14.95 -15.00 -15.42
CA PRO A 186 -13.72 -15.75 -15.63
C PRO A 186 -13.51 -15.90 -17.13
N ASN A 187 -12.44 -15.30 -17.65
CA ASN A 187 -12.00 -15.54 -19.02
C ASN A 187 -11.59 -17.03 -19.09
N PRO A 188 -12.27 -17.89 -19.88
CA PRO A 188 -12.06 -19.33 -19.79
C PRO A 188 -10.88 -19.77 -20.64
N HIS A 189 -9.75 -19.06 -20.65
CA HIS A 189 -8.57 -19.49 -21.41
C HIS A 189 -7.27 -18.97 -20.79
N HIS A 190 -6.79 -19.61 -19.72
CA HIS A 190 -5.35 -19.77 -19.47
C HIS A 190 -5.11 -21.08 -18.70
N GLN A 191 -5.16 -22.19 -19.43
CA GLN A 191 -4.39 -23.40 -19.10
C GLN A 191 -3.02 -23.31 -19.80
N ASN A 192 -1.99 -23.80 -19.11
CA ASN A 192 -0.54 -23.84 -19.40
C ASN A 192 0.22 -22.79 -18.57
N ARG A 193 1.16 -23.15 -17.69
CA ARG A 193 2.08 -24.30 -17.66
C ARG A 193 2.49 -24.59 -16.22
#